data_AF-A0A090LXT6-F1
#
_entry.id   AF-A0A090LXT6-F1
#
_cell.length_a   1.000
_cell.length_b   1.000
_cell.length_c   1.000
_cell.angle_alpha   90.00
_cell.angle_beta   90.00
_cell.angle_gamma   90.00
#
_symmetry.space_group_name_H-M   'P 1'
#
loop_
_entity.id
_entity.type
_entity.pdbx_description
1 polymer ?
#
loop_
_entity_poly.entity_id
_entity_poly.type
_entity_poly.pdbx_seq_one_letter_code
_entity_poly.pdbx_strand_id
1 'polypeptide(L)'
;MSSIPSARAVRRERVEGGGDEKWLKVGNVRELDEKPIKALILANGNFCMVKYGSMVFITACNSTAYQYPLIDGELFEGAMGAAIRSPLDGTEYDLATGEVLKWCPQDNMMRKLLGGLKKAVNPIPLPVYPTKINEDGDVFTFFV
;
A
#
# COMPACT_ATOMS: atom_id res chain seq x y z
N MET A 1 36.25 -47.78 35.53
CA MET A 1 36.68 -46.88 34.44
C MET A 1 35.45 -46.16 33.91
N SER A 2 35.50 -44.82 33.90
CA SER A 2 34.58 -43.84 33.27
C SER A 2 33.10 -43.85 33.65
N SER A 3 32.34 -42.76 33.69
CA SER A 3 32.51 -41.31 33.95
C SER A 3 31.07 -40.74 33.92
N ILE A 4 30.75 -39.76 34.79
CA ILE A 4 29.45 -39.04 35.01
C ILE A 4 29.21 -38.05 33.83
N PRO A 5 27.99 -37.57 33.38
CA PRO A 5 26.93 -36.85 34.13
C PRO A 5 25.44 -37.00 33.69
N SER A 6 24.46 -36.87 34.60
CA SER A 6 23.73 -35.66 35.10
C SER A 6 22.70 -35.02 34.14
N ALA A 7 21.57 -34.67 34.73
CA ALA A 7 20.30 -34.22 34.18
C ALA A 7 20.36 -33.07 33.15
N ARG A 8 19.40 -33.06 32.22
CA ARG A 8 18.95 -31.83 31.56
C ARG A 8 17.43 -31.80 31.46
N ALA A 9 16.86 -30.84 32.19
CA ALA A 9 15.52 -30.32 31.96
C ALA A 9 15.32 -30.01 30.47
N VAL A 10 14.16 -30.40 29.94
CA VAL A 10 13.68 -29.98 28.62
C VAL A 10 13.48 -28.47 28.68
N ARG A 11 14.50 -27.71 28.25
CA ARG A 11 14.37 -26.27 28.06
C ARG A 11 13.28 -26.07 27.01
N ARG A 12 12.26 -25.28 27.36
CA ARG A 12 11.43 -24.60 26.38
C ARG A 12 12.36 -23.82 25.46
N GLU A 13 12.49 -24.25 24.21
CA GLU A 13 13.09 -23.41 23.18
C GLU A 13 12.14 -22.21 23.00
N ARG A 14 12.57 -21.07 23.52
CA ARG A 14 12.09 -19.78 23.04
C ARG A 14 12.58 -19.71 21.59
N VAL A 15 11.65 -19.70 20.64
CA VAL A 15 11.94 -19.36 19.25
C VAL A 15 12.26 -17.86 19.24
N GLU A 16 13.55 -17.52 19.27
CA GLU A 16 14.03 -16.17 18.97
C GLU A 16 14.36 -16.09 17.49
N GLY A 17 13.77 -15.10 16.81
CA GLY A 17 14.25 -14.57 15.52
C GLY A 17 13.66 -15.21 14.26
N GLY A 18 12.62 -14.60 13.70
CA GLY A 18 12.13 -14.93 12.37
C GLY A 18 10.74 -14.39 12.06
N GLY A 19 10.58 -13.06 12.00
CA GLY A 19 9.27 -12.45 11.69
C GLY A 19 9.30 -10.95 11.39
N ASP A 20 10.26 -10.22 11.99
CA ASP A 20 10.30 -8.75 11.92
C ASP A 20 11.31 -8.18 10.91
N GLU A 21 12.24 -8.97 10.38
CA GLU A 21 13.28 -8.48 9.43
C GLU A 21 12.72 -7.97 8.10
N LYS A 22 11.48 -8.33 7.75
CA LYS A 22 10.84 -7.88 6.50
C LYS A 22 10.14 -6.54 6.63
N TRP A 23 9.70 -6.16 7.84
CA TRP A 23 8.85 -4.99 8.05
C TRP A 23 9.68 -3.72 8.20
N LEU A 24 9.59 -2.84 7.19
CA LEU A 24 10.19 -1.51 7.20
C LEU A 24 9.22 -0.50 7.79
N LYS A 25 9.67 0.27 8.80
CA LYS A 25 8.95 1.47 9.24
C LYS A 25 9.01 2.52 8.14
N VAL A 26 7.84 2.99 7.69
CA VAL A 26 7.73 3.96 6.59
C VAL A 26 7.15 5.31 7.01
N GLY A 27 6.55 5.42 8.19
CA GLY A 27 6.04 6.68 8.72
C GLY A 27 5.22 6.47 9.98
N ASN A 28 4.48 7.51 10.38
CA ASN A 28 3.51 7.47 11.46
C ASN A 28 2.14 7.99 10.96
N VAL A 29 1.04 7.42 11.47
CA VAL A 29 -0.34 7.79 11.06
C VAL A 29 -0.62 9.29 11.25
N ARG A 30 -0.01 9.93 12.25
CA ARG A 30 -0.17 11.36 12.52
C ARG A 30 0.32 12.26 11.39
N GLU A 31 1.22 11.76 10.54
CA GLU A 31 1.70 12.49 9.37
C GLU A 31 0.62 12.67 8.29
N LEU A 32 -0.54 12.01 8.45
CA LEU A 32 -1.69 12.06 7.54
C LEU A 32 -2.85 12.90 8.11
N ASP A 33 -2.65 13.61 9.22
CA ASP A 33 -3.73 14.36 9.87
C ASP A 33 -4.12 15.62 9.09
N GLU A 34 -3.18 16.27 8.40
CA GLU A 34 -3.46 17.44 7.55
C GLU A 34 -3.85 17.03 6.12
N LYS A 35 -3.20 15.99 5.59
CA LYS A 35 -3.46 15.46 4.24
C LYS A 35 -3.56 13.94 4.31
N PRO A 36 -4.63 13.33 3.77
CA PRO A 36 -4.85 11.90 3.89
C PRO A 36 -3.91 11.08 2.99
N ILE A 37 -3.08 11.71 2.16
CA ILE A 37 -2.12 11.04 1.29
C ILE A 37 -0.75 11.68 1.47
N LYS A 38 0.26 10.85 1.69
CA LYS A 38 1.66 11.26 1.75
C LYS A 38 2.52 10.41 0.83
N ALA A 39 3.41 11.04 0.07
CA ALA A 39 4.45 10.31 -0.67
C ALA A 39 5.53 9.79 0.28
N LEU A 40 5.92 8.53 0.06
CA LEU A 40 7.04 7.86 0.69
C LEU A 40 8.12 7.67 -0.36
N ILE A 41 9.25 8.35 -0.20
CA ILE A 41 10.39 8.27 -1.12
C ILE A 41 11.45 7.39 -0.46
N LEU A 42 11.58 6.17 -0.96
CA LEU A 42 12.48 5.15 -0.43
C LEU A 42 13.53 4.78 -1.48
N ALA A 43 14.63 4.15 -1.06
CA ALA A 43 15.71 3.74 -1.97
C ALA A 43 15.24 2.76 -3.07
N ASN A 44 14.17 2.01 -2.82
CA ASN A 44 13.59 1.02 -3.73
C ASN A 44 12.40 1.55 -4.54
N GLY A 45 12.00 2.82 -4.38
CA GLY A 45 10.92 3.41 -5.18
C GLY A 45 10.08 4.45 -4.44
N ASN A 46 9.04 4.90 -5.14
CA ASN A 46 8.09 5.88 -4.65
C ASN A 46 6.75 5.21 -4.36
N PHE A 47 6.23 5.45 -3.17
CA PHE A 47 4.98 4.88 -2.68
C PHE A 47 4.07 5.97 -2.12
N CYS A 48 2.80 5.63 -1.90
CA CYS A 48 1.86 6.47 -1.18
C CYS A 48 1.44 5.78 0.11
N MET A 49 1.50 6.53 1.21
CA MET A 49 0.79 6.22 2.44
C MET A 49 -0.55 6.95 2.41
N VAL A 50 -1.65 6.20 2.48
CA VAL A 50 -3.01 6.70 2.29
C VAL A 50 -3.86 6.38 3.51
N LYS A 51 -4.51 7.37 4.11
CA LYS A 51 -5.47 7.24 5.21
C LYS A 51 -6.88 7.40 4.69
N TYR A 52 -7.75 6.44 4.99
CA TYR A 52 -9.18 6.54 4.75
C TYR A 52 -9.94 6.05 5.98
N GLY A 53 -10.66 6.96 6.65
CA GLY A 53 -11.24 6.67 7.96
C GLY A 53 -10.16 6.27 8.99
N SER A 54 -10.30 5.08 9.57
CA SER A 54 -9.34 4.50 10.52
C SER A 54 -8.28 3.60 9.87
N MET A 55 -8.36 3.38 8.55
CA MET A 55 -7.45 2.49 7.82
C MET A 55 -6.30 3.26 7.20
N VAL A 56 -5.13 2.62 7.12
CA VAL A 56 -3.97 3.12 6.38
C VAL A 56 -3.52 2.06 5.38
N PHE A 57 -3.25 2.50 4.17
CA PHE A 57 -2.84 1.67 3.04
C PHE A 57 -1.51 2.15 2.49
N ILE A 58 -0.65 1.22 2.07
CA ILE A 58 0.55 1.51 1.29
C ILE A 58 0.33 1.04 -0.14
N THR A 59 0.52 1.95 -1.11
CA THR A 59 0.32 1.68 -2.54
C THR A 59 1.48 2.22 -3.37
N ALA A 60 1.58 1.80 -4.64
CA ALA A 60 2.46 2.47 -5.58
C ALA A 60 2.08 3.95 -5.74
N CYS A 61 3.05 4.83 -5.95
CA CYS A 61 2.80 6.28 -5.96
C CYS A 61 2.05 6.79 -7.21
N ASN A 62 1.96 5.99 -8.29
CA ASN A 62 1.50 6.44 -9.59
C ASN A 62 0.38 5.55 -10.14
N SER A 63 -0.56 6.16 -10.87
CA SER A 63 -1.57 5.46 -11.66
C SER A 63 -0.92 4.51 -12.67
N THR A 64 -1.43 3.29 -12.80
CA THR A 64 -0.89 2.30 -13.75
C THR A 64 -1.25 2.63 -15.20
N ALA A 65 -2.26 3.46 -15.44
CA ALA A 65 -2.67 3.88 -16.78
C ALA A 65 -1.63 4.80 -17.44
N TYR A 66 -1.27 5.91 -16.78
CA TYR A 66 -0.43 6.97 -17.34
C TYR A 66 0.73 7.40 -16.45
N GLN A 67 1.00 6.67 -15.36
CA GLN A 67 2.04 6.98 -14.39
C GLN A 67 1.86 8.35 -13.71
N TYR A 68 0.63 8.87 -13.68
CA TYR A 68 0.34 10.14 -13.01
C TYR A 68 0.35 9.95 -11.47
N PRO A 69 0.97 10.87 -10.69
CA PRO A 69 1.04 10.75 -9.24
C PRO A 69 -0.34 10.68 -8.57
N LEU A 70 -0.47 9.77 -7.61
CA LEU A 70 -1.68 9.58 -6.80
C LEU A 70 -1.67 10.43 -5.51
N ILE A 71 -0.61 11.22 -5.26
CA ILE A 71 -0.52 12.07 -4.07
C ILE A 71 -1.65 13.10 -3.99
N ASP A 72 -2.16 13.54 -5.15
CA ASP A 72 -3.32 14.43 -5.27
C ASP A 72 -4.57 13.67 -5.73
N GLY A 73 -4.61 12.35 -5.48
CA GLY A 73 -5.75 11.49 -5.79
C GLY A 73 -6.97 11.85 -4.95
N GLU A 74 -8.15 11.68 -5.54
CA GLU A 74 -9.42 11.83 -4.84
C GLU A 74 -9.73 10.51 -4.11
N LEU A 75 -9.96 10.59 -2.80
CA LEU A 75 -10.37 9.44 -1.98
C LEU A 75 -11.89 9.39 -1.84
N PHE A 76 -12.47 8.20 -1.95
CA PHE A 76 -13.92 8.00 -1.86
C PHE A 76 -14.25 6.57 -1.41
N GLU A 77 -15.52 6.34 -1.08
CA GLU A 77 -16.05 5.00 -0.78
C GLU A 77 -16.49 4.32 -2.08
N GLY A 78 -15.76 3.29 -2.51
CA GLY A 78 -16.09 2.42 -3.62
C GLY A 78 -16.92 1.21 -3.18
N ALA A 79 -17.25 0.34 -4.13
CA ALA A 79 -18.12 -0.82 -3.90
C ALA A 79 -17.56 -1.82 -2.85
N MET A 80 -16.24 -1.84 -2.66
CA MET A 80 -15.54 -2.77 -1.77
C MET A 80 -14.90 -2.08 -0.55
N GLY A 81 -15.07 -0.76 -0.42
CA GLY A 81 -14.50 0.03 0.66
C GLY A 81 -13.70 1.23 0.16
N ALA A 82 -12.55 1.51 0.78
CA ALA A 82 -11.75 2.69 0.47
C ALA A 82 -11.17 2.62 -0.96
N ALA A 83 -11.33 3.69 -1.73
CA ALA A 83 -10.85 3.77 -3.10
C ALA A 83 -10.12 5.09 -3.38
N ILE A 84 -9.28 5.09 -4.41
CA ILE A 84 -8.56 6.27 -4.89
C ILE A 84 -8.75 6.46 -6.40
N ARG A 85 -8.98 7.70 -6.83
CA ARG A 85 -9.08 8.09 -8.23
C ARG A 85 -7.86 8.91 -8.65
N SER A 86 -7.22 8.50 -9.75
CA SER A 86 -6.17 9.30 -10.38
C SER A 86 -6.75 10.62 -10.91
N PRO A 87 -6.16 11.78 -10.58
CA PRO A 87 -6.74 13.06 -10.94
C PRO A 87 -6.73 13.31 -12.46
N LEU A 88 -5.64 12.89 -13.14
CA LEU A 88 -5.50 13.10 -14.58
C LEU A 88 -6.38 12.14 -15.40
N ASP A 89 -6.11 10.85 -15.31
CA ASP A 89 -6.74 9.85 -16.18
C ASP A 89 -8.08 9.33 -15.65
N GLY A 90 -8.40 9.60 -14.37
CA GLY A 90 -9.64 9.22 -13.74
C GLY A 90 -9.72 7.75 -13.34
N THR A 91 -8.68 6.95 -13.52
CA THR A 91 -8.71 5.53 -13.14
C THR A 91 -8.91 5.40 -11.64
N GLU A 92 -9.82 4.50 -11.26
CA GLU A 92 -10.21 4.23 -9.88
C GLU A 92 -9.68 2.86 -9.45
N TYR A 93 -9.09 2.82 -8.26
CA TYR A 93 -8.52 1.61 -7.67
C TYR A 93 -9.09 1.37 -6.27
N ASP A 94 -9.34 0.12 -5.94
CA ASP A 94 -9.58 -0.30 -4.56
C ASP A 94 -8.26 -0.25 -3.77
N LEU A 95 -8.26 0.38 -2.60
CA LEU A 95 -7.03 0.56 -1.81
C LEU A 95 -6.63 -0.69 -1.01
N ALA A 96 -7.55 -1.63 -0.78
CA ALA A 96 -7.26 -2.86 -0.05
C ALA A 96 -6.66 -3.94 -0.97
N THR A 97 -7.15 -4.05 -2.20
CA THR A 97 -6.76 -5.10 -3.15
C THR A 97 -5.90 -4.60 -4.31
N GLY A 98 -5.99 -3.30 -4.63
CA GLY A 98 -5.37 -2.72 -5.82
C GLY A 98 -6.16 -2.93 -7.11
N GLU A 99 -7.31 -3.61 -7.04
CA GLU A 99 -8.13 -3.90 -8.22
C GLU A 99 -8.62 -2.63 -8.90
N VAL A 100 -8.66 -2.65 -10.23
CA VAL A 100 -9.20 -1.54 -11.01
C VAL A 100 -10.72 -1.57 -10.96
N LEU A 101 -11.31 -0.57 -10.31
CA LEU A 101 -12.76 -0.38 -10.24
C LEU A 101 -13.30 0.26 -11.53
N LYS A 102 -12.54 1.22 -12.08
CA LYS A 102 -12.91 1.94 -13.30
C LYS A 102 -11.67 2.36 -14.07
N TRP A 103 -11.57 1.96 -15.34
CA TRP A 103 -10.39 2.21 -16.17
C TRP A 103 -10.58 3.43 -17.09
N CYS A 104 -9.76 4.46 -16.91
CA CYS A 104 -9.72 5.68 -17.75
C CYS A 104 -11.11 6.21 -18.17
N PRO A 105 -11.98 6.59 -17.19
CA PRO A 105 -13.35 6.97 -17.46
C PRO A 105 -13.43 8.24 -18.31
N GLN A 106 -14.08 8.15 -19.46
CA GLN A 106 -14.18 9.22 -20.47
C GLN A 106 -15.24 10.28 -20.11
N ASP A 107 -15.24 10.73 -18.85
CA ASP A 107 -16.28 11.57 -18.25
C ASP A 107 -16.07 13.08 -18.47
N ASN A 108 -14.90 13.50 -18.95
CA ASN A 108 -14.63 14.87 -19.39
C ASN A 108 -13.80 14.91 -20.69
N MET A 109 -13.59 16.10 -21.25
CA MET A 109 -12.90 16.24 -22.55
C MET A 109 -11.48 15.69 -22.54
N MET A 110 -10.70 15.95 -21.49
CA MET A 110 -9.34 15.43 -21.35
C MET A 110 -9.34 13.91 -21.25
N ARG A 111 -10.19 13.34 -20.39
CA ARG A 111 -10.26 11.89 -20.19
C ARG A 111 -10.90 11.14 -21.35
N LYS A 112 -11.72 11.77 -22.18
CA LYS A 112 -12.16 11.22 -23.48
C LYS A 112 -10.96 10.91 -24.38
N LEU A 113 -10.01 11.84 -24.46
CA LEU A 113 -8.78 11.64 -25.23
C LEU A 113 -7.92 10.52 -24.62
N LEU A 114 -7.63 10.61 -23.32
CA LEU A 114 -6.80 9.63 -22.62
C LEU A 114 -7.42 8.22 -22.65
N GLY A 115 -8.70 8.09 -22.29
CA GLY A 115 -9.43 6.83 -22.35
C GLY A 115 -9.50 6.26 -23.77
N GLY A 116 -9.59 7.10 -24.80
CA GLY A 116 -9.50 6.70 -26.21
C GLY A 116 -8.20 5.97 -26.54
N LEU A 117 -7.07 6.46 -26.05
CA LEU A 117 -5.74 5.86 -26.26
C LEU A 117 -5.54 4.56 -25.46
N LYS A 118 -6.35 4.31 -24.43
CA LYS A 118 -6.28 3.10 -23.57
C LYS A 118 -7.36 2.07 -23.83
N LYS A 119 -8.24 2.26 -24.81
CA LYS A 119 -9.37 1.33 -25.11
C LYS A 119 -8.96 -0.12 -25.34
N ALA A 120 -7.81 -0.36 -25.96
CA ALA A 120 -7.31 -1.70 -26.27
C ALA A 120 -6.35 -2.25 -25.19
N VAL A 121 -6.10 -1.49 -24.12
CA VAL A 121 -5.16 -1.87 -23.05
C VAL A 121 -5.97 -2.44 -21.90
N ASN A 122 -5.65 -3.68 -21.51
CA ASN A 122 -6.24 -4.29 -20.34
C ASN A 122 -5.90 -3.48 -19.07
N PRO A 123 -6.86 -3.27 -18.15
CA PRO A 123 -6.59 -2.60 -16.89
C PRO A 123 -5.48 -3.29 -16.10
N ILE A 124 -4.60 -2.49 -15.49
CA ILE A 124 -3.48 -2.98 -14.69
C ILE A 124 -3.77 -2.64 -13.21
N PRO A 125 -3.87 -3.62 -12.32
CA PRO A 125 -4.07 -3.37 -10.89
C PRO A 125 -2.97 -2.49 -10.28
N LEU A 126 -3.34 -1.62 -9.35
CA LEU A 126 -2.42 -0.83 -8.56
C LEU A 126 -1.69 -1.74 -7.56
N PRO A 127 -0.35 -1.76 -7.52
CA PRO A 127 0.35 -2.48 -6.47
C PRO A 127 0.00 -1.91 -5.09
N VAL A 128 -0.48 -2.80 -4.21
CA VAL A 128 -0.75 -2.53 -2.80
C VAL A 128 0.15 -3.40 -1.95
N TYR A 129 0.60 -2.86 -0.81
CA TYR A 129 1.59 -3.51 0.04
C TYR A 129 0.99 -3.79 1.42
N PRO A 130 1.33 -4.93 2.05
CA PRO A 130 0.89 -5.25 3.39
C PRO A 130 1.22 -4.10 4.36
N THR A 131 0.24 -3.71 5.17
CA THR A 131 0.38 -2.58 6.08
C THR A 131 0.09 -3.03 7.50
N LYS A 132 0.98 -2.69 8.43
CA LYS A 132 0.81 -2.91 9.87
C LYS A 132 0.98 -1.58 10.60
N ILE A 133 0.17 -1.36 11.62
CA ILE A 133 0.26 -0.21 12.51
C ILE A 133 0.47 -0.73 13.92
N ASN A 134 1.42 -0.17 14.68
CA ASN A 134 1.61 -0.50 16.10
C ASN A 134 0.80 0.45 17.00
N GLU A 135 0.88 0.26 18.32
CA GLU A 135 0.15 1.06 19.31
C GLU A 135 0.55 2.55 19.31
N ASP A 136 1.79 2.85 18.91
CA ASP A 136 2.32 4.22 18.79
C ASP A 136 1.88 4.93 17.48
N GLY A 137 1.17 4.21 16.61
CA GLY A 137 0.77 4.70 15.29
C GLY A 137 1.87 4.65 14.25
N ASP A 138 2.97 3.95 14.49
CA ASP A 138 4.00 3.73 13.47
C ASP A 138 3.49 2.76 12.41
N VAL A 139 3.70 3.13 11.15
CA VAL A 139 3.26 2.39 9.97
C VAL A 139 4.43 1.61 9.41
N PHE A 140 4.21 0.31 9.20
CA PHE A 140 5.17 -0.64 8.67
C PHE A 140 4.63 -1.30 7.41
N THR A 141 5.53 -1.60 6.48
CA THR A 141 5.22 -2.36 5.26
C THR A 141 6.41 -3.20 4.82
N PHE A 142 6.24 -4.05 3.82
CA PHE A 142 7.35 -4.72 3.15
C PHE A 142 7.07 -4.81 1.65
N PHE A 143 8.14 -4.75 0.87
CA PHE A 143 8.09 -4.76 -0.60
C PHE A 143 8.63 -6.11 -1.06
N VAL A 144 7.81 -6.88 -1.79
CA VAL A 144 8.16 -8.22 -2.31
C VAL A 144 8.66 -8.10 -3.73
#